data_AF-D4N033-F1
#
_entry.id   AF-D4N033-F1
#
_cell.length_a   1.000
_cell.length_b   1.000
_cell.length_c   1.000
_cell.angle_alpha   90.00
_cell.angle_beta   90.00
_cell.angle_gamma   90.00
#
_symmetry.space_group_name_H-M   'P 1'
#
loop_
_entity.id
_entity.type
_entity.pdbx_description
1 polymer ?
#
loop_
_entity_poly.entity_id
_entity_poly.type
_entity_poly.pdbx_seq_one_letter_code
_entity_poly.pdbx_strand_id
1 'polypeptide(L)' 'MGLLKLAEKYSDTLLEAACKKALSYTSSPSYKSIKNILVTSSKKLKSEADHTESTHKAHGITRGADYYRR' A
#
# COMPACT_ATOMS: atom_id res chain seq x y z
N MET A 1 -17.05 3.86 -19.12
CA MET A 1 -15.71 4.21 -19.63
C MET A 1 -14.62 4.40 -18.58
N GLY A 2 -14.88 4.84 -17.34
CA GLY A 2 -13.81 5.15 -16.38
C GLY A 2 -12.95 3.97 -15.91
N LEU A 3 -13.56 2.81 -15.62
CA LEU A 3 -12.84 1.60 -15.17
C LEU A 3 -12.01 0.95 -16.28
N LEU A 4 -12.51 0.95 -17.52
CA LEU A 4 -11.80 0.42 -18.68
C LEU A 4 -10.47 1.16 -18.91
N LYS A 5 -10.47 2.50 -18.74
CA LYS A 5 -9.24 3.31 -18.79
C LYS A 5 -8.27 3.03 -17.65
N LEU A 6 -8.75 2.52 -16.51
CA LEU A 6 -7.86 2.09 -15.42
C LEU A 6 -7.20 0.75 -15.76
N ALA A 7 -7.87 -0.15 -16.47
CA ALA A 7 -7.29 -1.42 -16.96
C ALA A 7 -6.20 -1.18 -18.02
N GLU A 8 -6.39 -0.19 -18.90
CA GLU A 8 -5.34 0.21 -19.86
C GLU A 8 -4.12 0.81 -19.16
N LYS A 9 -4.32 1.54 -18.05
CA LYS A 9 -3.25 2.22 -17.31
C LYS A 9 -2.55 1.32 -16.29
N TYR A 10 -3.30 0.42 -15.67
CA TYR A 10 -2.86 -0.52 -14.65
C TYR A 10 -3.29 -1.90 -15.11
N SER A 11 -2.34 -2.84 -15.19
CA SER A 11 -2.61 -4.19 -15.70
C SER A 11 -3.85 -4.83 -15.09
N ASP A 12 -4.52 -5.69 -15.87
CA ASP A 12 -5.74 -6.40 -15.45
C ASP A 12 -5.55 -7.10 -14.10
N THR A 13 -4.37 -7.68 -13.87
CA THR A 13 -3.99 -8.34 -12.62
C THR A 13 -4.03 -7.40 -11.40
N LEU A 14 -3.55 -6.17 -11.54
CA LEU A 14 -3.57 -5.15 -10.48
C LEU A 14 -4.98 -4.62 -10.25
N LEU A 15 -5.75 -4.45 -11.33
CA LEU A 15 -7.13 -4.00 -11.25
C LEU A 15 -8.01 -5.04 -10.54
N GLU A 16 -7.88 -6.32 -10.87
CA GLU A 16 -8.61 -7.40 -10.20
C GLU A 16 -8.28 -7.50 -8.71
N ALA A 17 -6.99 -7.40 -8.36
CA ALA A 17 -6.56 -7.38 -6.96
C ALA A 17 -7.15 -6.19 -6.21
N ALA A 18 -7.17 -5.01 -6.83
CA ALA A 18 -7.78 -3.81 -6.27
C ALA A 18 -9.30 -3.96 -6.09
N CYS A 19 -10.00 -4.57 -7.06
CA CYS A 19 -11.43 -4.83 -6.98
C CYS A 19 -11.78 -5.83 -5.87
N LYS A 20 -11.03 -6.94 -5.75
CA LYS A 20 -11.19 -7.91 -4.65
C LYS A 20 -10.99 -7.24 -3.29
N LYS A 21 -9.96 -6.40 -3.17
CA LYS A 21 -9.70 -5.63 -1.96
C LYS A 21 -10.79 -4.60 -1.68
N ALA A 22 -11.31 -3.91 -2.68
CA ALA A 22 -12.41 -2.98 -2.51
C ALA A 22 -13.69 -3.67 -2.01
N LEU A 23 -14.00 -4.85 -2.55
CA LEU A 23 -15.13 -5.69 -2.11
C LEU A 23 -15.00 -6.17 -0.67
N SER A 24 -13.77 -6.39 -0.19
CA SER A 24 -13.53 -6.72 1.22
C SER A 24 -13.87 -5.59 2.19
N TYR A 25 -13.82 -4.32 1.73
CA TYR A 25 -14.15 -3.16 2.55
C TYR A 25 -15.62 -2.75 2.45
N THR A 26 -16.25 -2.94 1.30
CA THR A 26 -17.63 -2.56 1.07
C THR A 26 -18.24 -3.39 -0.06
N SER A 27 -19.51 -3.78 0.10
CA SER A 27 -20.25 -4.52 -0.93
C SER A 27 -20.52 -3.71 -2.20
N SER A 28 -20.45 -2.37 -2.12
CA SER A 28 -20.66 -1.46 -3.25
C SER A 28 -19.47 -0.49 -3.40
N PRO A 29 -18.32 -0.96 -3.92
CA PRO A 29 -17.14 -0.13 -4.06
C PRO A 29 -17.33 0.96 -5.12
N SER A 30 -16.91 2.19 -4.79
CA SER A 30 -16.94 3.30 -5.74
C SER A 30 -15.66 3.35 -6.58
N TYR A 31 -15.74 3.98 -7.76
CA TYR A 31 -14.58 4.23 -8.61
C TYR A 31 -13.43 4.92 -7.87
N LYS A 32 -13.74 5.87 -6.97
CA LYS A 32 -12.75 6.59 -6.17
C LYS A 32 -12.02 5.65 -5.20
N SER A 33 -12.74 4.71 -4.59
CA SER A 33 -12.16 3.69 -3.71
C SER A 33 -11.19 2.78 -4.47
N ILE A 34 -11.61 2.26 -5.64
CA ILE A 34 -10.77 1.39 -6.48
C ILE A 34 -9.52 2.13 -6.97
N LYS A 35 -9.67 3.39 -7.43
CA LYS A 35 -8.54 4.24 -7.84
C LYS A 35 -7.56 4.49 -6.70
N ASN A 36 -8.05 4.75 -5.49
CA ASN A 36 -7.19 4.96 -4.32
C ASN A 36 -6.40 3.70 -3.99
N ILE A 37 -7.04 2.52 -4.01
CA ILE A 37 -6.36 1.25 -3.76
C ILE A 37 -5.24 1.02 -4.78
N LEU A 38 -5.49 1.27 -6.06
CA LEU A 38 -4.48 1.16 -7.13
C LEU A 38 -3.29 2.11 -6.93
N VAL A 39 -3.56 3.37 -6.58
CA VAL A 39 -2.49 4.36 -6.33
C VAL A 39 -1.66 3.96 -5.10
N THR A 40 -2.31 3.49 -4.04
CA THR A 40 -1.63 3.02 -2.83
C THR A 40 -0.84 1.74 -3.07
N SER A 41 -1.36 0.77 -3.84
CA SER A 41 -0.62 -0.45 -4.17
C SER A 41 0.60 -0.17 -5.02
N SER A 42 0.51 0.74 -6.00
CA SER A 42 1.68 1.17 -6.78
C SER A 42 2.73 1.89 -5.93
N LYS A 43 2.32 2.64 -4.90
CA LYS A 43 3.25 3.25 -3.94
C LYS A 43 3.91 2.19 -3.04
N LYS A 44 3.14 1.17 -2.62
CA LYS A 44 3.64 0.08 -1.77
C LYS A 44 4.68 -0.78 -2.49
N LEU A 45 4.49 -1.06 -3.78
CA LEU A 45 5.49 -1.74 -4.61
C LEU A 45 6.80 -0.95 -4.74
N LYS A 46 6.74 0.38 -4.74
CA LYS A 46 7.94 1.23 -4.69
C LYS A 46 8.62 1.20 -3.32
N SER A 47 7.84 1.22 -2.24
CA SER A 47 8.41 1.15 -0.89
C SER A 47 8.93 -0.24 -0.50
N GLU A 48 8.40 -1.32 -1.09
CA GLU A 48 8.89 -2.68 -0.83
C GLU A 48 10.25 -2.94 -1.51
N ALA A 49 10.64 -2.13 -2.51
CA ALA A 49 12.01 -2.09 -3.01
C ALA A 49 12.99 -1.34 -2.07
N ASP A 50 12.47 -0.53 -1.15
CA ASP A 50 13.26 0.26 -0.20
C ASP A 50 13.25 -0.33 1.24
N HIS A 51 12.58 -1.46 1.45
CA HIS A 51 12.42 -2.08 2.79
C HIS A 51 13.21 -3.39 2.96
N THR A 52 14.30 -3.59 2.22
CA THR A 52 15.34 -4.59 2.56
C THR A 52 16.64 -3.96 3.01
N GLU A 53 16.58 -2.79 3.65
CA GLU A 53 17.75 -2.28 4.38
C GLU A 53 17.34 -1.93 5.81
N SER A 54 17.35 -2.95 6.66
CA SER A 54 17.72 -2.78 8.07
C SER A 54 19.18 -2.31 8.12
N THR A 55 19.41 -1.04 7.78
CA THR A 55 20.69 -0.38 8.00
C THR A 55 20.76 -0.02 9.48
N HIS A 56 21.38 -0.91 10.25
CA HIS A 56 21.92 -0.68 11.59
C HIS A 56 22.54 0.73 11.65
N LYS A 57 21.85 1.69 12.27
CA LYS A 57 22.38 3.05 12.45
C LYS A 57 23.54 2.96 13.45
N ALA A 58 24.76 3.31 13.01
CA ALA A 58 25.96 3.29 13.84
C ALA A 58 25.89 4.20 15.07
N HIS A 59 25.05 5.24 15.06
CA HIS A 59 24.86 6.16 16.19
C HIS A 59 23.39 6.55 16.32
N GLY A 60 22.61 5.73 17.03
CA GLY A 60 21.23 6.02 17.40
C GLY A 60 20.85 5.24 18.66
N ILE A 61 21.05 5.85 19.83
CA ILE A 61 20.66 5.28 21.14
C ILE A 61 19.24 5.70 21.49
N THR A 62 18.25 5.23 20.73
CA THR A 62 16.85 5.28 21.19
C THR A 62 16.68 4.27 22.31
N ARG A 63 16.37 4.77 23.51
CA ARG A 63 16.19 3.92 24.69
C ARG A 63 14.87 3.15 24.60
N GLY A 64 14.93 1.86 24.88
CA GLY A 64 13.76 0.98 24.85
C GLY A 64 12.70 1.36 25.89
N ALA A 65 11.50 0.82 25.72
CA ALA A 65 10.34 1.15 26.56
C ALA A 65 10.57 0.94 28.06
N ASP A 66 11.45 0.01 28.46
CA ASP A 66 11.82 -0.22 29.86
C ASP A 66 12.53 0.96 30.53
N TYR A 67 13.16 1.86 29.78
CA TYR A 67 13.82 3.04 30.35
C TYR A 67 12.83 3.99 31.05
N TYR A 68 11.58 4.02 30.60
CA TYR A 68 10.55 4.93 31.10
C TYR A 68 9.61 4.28 32.13
N ARG A 69 9.89 3.05 32.57
CA ARG A 69 9.01 2.30 33.48
C ARG A 69 9.18 2.63 34.98
N ARG A 70 9.73 3.80 35.34
CA ARG A 70 9.88 4.22 36.73
C ARG A 70 9.24 5.57 37.00
#